data_AF-A0A2G2Y6E6-F1
#
_entry.id   AF-A0A2G2Y6E6-F1
#
_cell.length_a   1.000
_cell.length_b   1.000
_cell.length_c   1.000
_cell.angle_alpha   90.00
_cell.angle_beta   90.00
_cell.angle_gamma   90.00
#
_symmetry.space_group_name_H-M   'P 1'
#
loop_
_entity.id
_entity.type
_entity.pdbx_description
1 polymer ?
#
loop_
_entity_poly.entity_id
_entity_poly.type
_entity_poly.pdbx_seq_one_letter_code
_entity_poly.pdbx_strand_id
1 'polypeptide(L)'
;MFSFQLPFFISFALIVTLATAQIIPTNTTSPPPTTTRPPPTNTTSLPPNATPTITKAATITKPGCPQKCGNLTVPYPFGIGLGSGCALNSNFEINCVTNTTGFSTPFIWNIPVYEISDAEMRISSTINRRCYSSTGMLLQNDPAWMSLGTSSPYSFSTLNRFTVVGCDEAAIIFGSDFANGCPTVCISPSNVAEGRCMGAGCCQIPIPKGLKFFNTTMQSSKQNHTGVWSFNPCGYSFLGEASRFQFKGLQDLSDLKFVNKILGNVPIVLDWAIGTLRCAEAHKSNDYACLNNSQCVDSDTSLGGYRCSCNPGYEGNPYIGPGCQGLIHHHKREFSATKERKTKVLLYVDDMLAVGHNACRIQKLKQELSKSFSMKDLGSGKQILDMQIVCDRKSKKLWLSQEKYIHKVLRRFNMDKAKVVSTPLAMHFKLSMKQYPSSDDEVEDMKKVSYASAVGKPILCGYTDSDMAGDVNTPKSTLGYLITFTGGAVSWQSRLQKCIALSTTEAELIAVIEACKELL
;
A
#
# COMPACT_ATOMS: atom_id res chain seq x y z
N MET A 1 12.75 -7.19 -10.01
CA MET A 1 12.15 -6.81 -11.31
C MET A 1 12.07 -5.30 -11.35
N PHE A 2 13.05 -4.64 -11.99
CA PHE A 2 13.09 -3.19 -12.17
C PHE A 2 12.00 -2.77 -13.16
N SER A 3 11.14 -1.82 -12.80
CA SER A 3 10.16 -1.24 -13.73
C SER A 3 9.90 0.23 -13.37
N PHE A 4 10.54 1.17 -14.07
CA PHE A 4 10.00 1.88 -15.25
C PHE A 4 8.83 2.85 -14.94
N GLN A 5 8.93 3.68 -13.90
CA GLN A 5 8.00 4.83 -13.69
C GLN A 5 8.67 6.22 -13.73
N LEU A 6 9.99 6.31 -13.88
CA LEU A 6 10.72 7.58 -13.73
C LEU A 6 10.78 8.55 -14.93
N PRO A 7 10.52 8.19 -16.21
CA PRO A 7 10.64 9.20 -17.28
C PRO A 7 9.45 10.18 -17.39
N PHE A 8 8.33 9.95 -16.68
CA PHE A 8 7.08 10.69 -16.92
C PHE A 8 6.83 11.90 -16.01
N PHE A 9 7.39 11.92 -14.78
CA PHE A 9 7.28 13.11 -13.91
C PHE A 9 7.98 14.35 -14.48
N ILE A 10 8.98 14.14 -15.35
CA ILE A 10 9.74 15.23 -15.97
C ILE A 10 9.00 15.84 -17.16
N SER A 11 8.04 15.12 -17.78
CA SER A 11 7.14 15.72 -18.78
C SER A 11 6.25 16.80 -18.17
N PHE A 12 5.78 16.63 -16.93
CA PHE A 12 4.94 17.64 -16.26
C PHE A 12 5.71 18.94 -15.97
N ALA A 13 6.99 18.84 -15.63
CA ALA A 13 7.86 20.00 -15.37
C ALA A 13 8.37 20.68 -16.66
N LEU A 14 8.58 19.92 -17.75
CA LEU A 14 9.04 20.46 -19.04
C LEU A 14 7.95 21.24 -19.78
N ILE A 15 6.68 20.86 -19.67
CA ILE A 15 5.57 21.50 -20.40
C ILE A 15 5.34 22.94 -19.91
N VAL A 16 5.70 23.26 -18.67
CA VAL A 16 5.55 24.60 -18.08
C VAL A 16 6.78 25.50 -18.30
N THR A 17 7.90 24.99 -18.83
CA THR A 17 9.09 25.83 -19.00
C THR A 17 9.97 25.45 -20.20
N LEU A 18 10.05 26.34 -21.18
CA LEU A 18 10.67 26.13 -22.49
C LEU A 18 12.12 26.69 -22.63
N ALA A 19 13.07 25.82 -23.02
CA ALA A 19 14.43 26.03 -23.61
C ALA A 19 15.64 26.33 -22.68
N THR A 20 16.78 25.63 -22.62
CA THR A 20 17.27 24.23 -22.77
C THR A 20 18.82 24.25 -22.69
N ALA A 21 19.48 23.44 -21.84
CA ALA A 21 20.87 22.93 -21.97
C ALA A 21 21.28 21.99 -20.80
N GLN A 22 22.06 20.92 -21.05
CA GLN A 22 22.40 19.81 -20.12
C GLN A 22 23.88 19.56 -19.83
N ILE A 23 24.20 19.16 -18.58
CA ILE A 23 25.56 18.83 -18.07
C ILE A 23 25.58 17.91 -16.80
N ILE A 24 26.57 16.97 -16.68
CA ILE A 24 26.85 15.97 -15.59
C ILE A 24 28.19 16.23 -14.79
N PRO A 25 28.32 15.93 -13.45
CA PRO A 25 29.55 16.02 -12.62
C PRO A 25 30.17 14.71 -12.07
N THR A 26 31.41 14.80 -11.54
CA THR A 26 32.07 13.78 -10.68
C THR A 26 32.78 14.35 -9.43
N ASN A 27 32.41 13.80 -8.26
CA ASN A 27 33.06 13.52 -6.95
C ASN A 27 33.90 14.53 -6.10
N THR A 28 33.34 14.79 -4.89
CA THR A 28 33.89 14.82 -3.48
C THR A 28 35.08 15.75 -3.14
N THR A 29 35.12 16.57 -2.06
CA THR A 29 34.83 16.39 -0.62
C THR A 29 34.69 17.75 0.15
N SER A 30 33.64 17.88 1.00
CA SER A 30 33.53 18.46 2.38
C SER A 30 34.12 19.88 2.75
N PRO A 31 33.85 20.48 3.96
CA PRO A 31 32.85 21.56 4.21
C PRO A 31 33.43 22.77 5.04
N PRO A 32 32.67 23.47 5.93
CA PRO A 32 31.66 24.57 5.80
C PRO A 32 32.19 25.91 6.44
N PRO A 33 31.42 27.02 6.72
CA PRO A 33 30.36 27.10 7.75
C PRO A 33 29.16 28.06 7.50
N THR A 34 28.21 27.88 8.41
CA THR A 34 26.94 28.52 8.81
C THR A 34 26.82 30.05 8.89
N THR A 35 25.57 30.56 8.78
CA THR A 35 24.91 31.36 9.84
C THR A 35 23.40 31.59 9.59
N THR A 36 22.70 31.86 10.68
CA THR A 36 21.29 31.68 11.04
C THR A 36 20.54 33.00 11.24
N ARG A 37 19.20 33.04 11.07
CA ARG A 37 18.19 33.69 11.98
C ARG A 37 16.72 33.55 11.46
N PRO A 38 15.66 33.87 12.25
CA PRO A 38 14.56 32.94 12.59
C PRO A 38 13.15 33.50 12.19
N PRO A 39 12.02 32.86 12.59
CA PRO A 39 10.73 32.93 11.89
C PRO A 39 9.68 33.84 12.58
N PRO A 40 8.47 33.93 12.00
CA PRO A 40 7.25 34.07 12.78
C PRO A 40 6.26 32.91 12.58
N THR A 41 5.65 32.55 13.70
CA THR A 41 4.50 31.68 13.93
C THR A 41 3.21 32.23 13.31
N ASN A 42 2.34 31.34 12.82
CA ASN A 42 0.90 31.41 13.11
C ASN A 42 0.19 30.06 12.84
N THR A 43 -0.69 29.75 13.80
CA THR A 43 -1.43 28.53 14.05
C THR A 43 -2.73 28.52 13.25
N THR A 44 -3.06 27.42 12.57
CA THR A 44 -4.45 27.09 12.24
C THR A 44 -4.63 25.57 12.13
N SER A 45 -5.60 25.07 12.88
CA SER A 45 -5.99 23.68 13.11
C SER A 45 -6.73 23.05 11.91
N LEU A 46 -6.39 21.81 11.56
CA LEU A 46 -7.11 20.95 10.60
C LEU A 46 -7.94 19.88 11.34
N PRO A 47 -9.12 19.47 10.81
CA PRO A 47 -9.95 18.41 11.37
C PRO A 47 -9.45 16.98 11.02
N PRO A 48 -9.78 15.96 11.83
CA PRO A 48 -9.20 14.61 11.72
C PRO A 48 -10.10 13.67 10.89
N ASN A 49 -9.54 13.06 9.84
CA ASN A 49 -9.75 11.66 9.40
C ASN A 49 -9.38 11.50 7.92
N ALA A 50 -8.12 11.16 7.69
CA ALA A 50 -7.72 10.37 6.53
C ALA A 50 -6.50 9.56 6.97
N THR A 51 -6.71 8.30 7.31
CA THR A 51 -5.65 7.36 7.65
C THR A 51 -4.79 7.14 6.40
N PRO A 52 -3.53 7.61 6.34
CA PRO A 52 -2.67 7.35 5.21
C PRO A 52 -2.15 5.92 5.36
N THR A 53 -2.63 5.02 4.50
CA THR A 53 -2.07 3.68 4.38
C THR A 53 -0.71 3.80 3.66
N ILE A 54 0.38 3.83 4.43
CA ILE A 54 1.75 3.82 3.89
C ILE A 54 2.14 2.36 3.66
N THR A 55 2.03 1.89 2.43
CA THR A 55 2.70 0.65 2.02
C THR A 55 4.02 1.02 1.34
N LYS A 56 5.15 0.59 1.94
CA LYS A 56 6.56 0.71 1.48
C LYS A 56 7.46 1.79 2.10
N ALA A 57 7.41 2.01 3.41
CA ALA A 57 8.67 2.39 4.07
C ALA A 57 9.59 1.17 4.08
N ALA A 58 10.90 1.33 3.85
CA ALA A 58 11.86 0.24 4.00
C ALA A 58 11.69 -0.38 5.40
N THR A 59 11.48 -1.69 5.48
CA THR A 59 11.39 -2.44 6.74
C THR A 59 12.76 -2.39 7.43
N ILE A 60 12.97 -1.35 8.22
CA ILE A 60 14.27 -1.04 8.84
C ILE A 60 14.37 -1.76 10.18
N THR A 61 15.37 -2.63 10.29
CA THR A 61 15.77 -3.32 11.52
C THR A 61 16.82 -2.48 12.26
N LYS A 62 16.92 -2.65 13.59
CA LYS A 62 17.95 -2.01 14.41
C LYS A 62 19.36 -2.37 13.89
N PRO A 63 20.29 -1.40 13.74
CA PRO A 63 21.65 -1.67 13.30
C PRO A 63 22.36 -2.71 14.18
N GLY A 64 23.04 -3.67 13.56
CA GLY A 64 23.71 -4.78 14.25
C GLY A 64 22.80 -5.97 14.59
N CYS A 65 21.51 -5.92 14.25
CA CYS A 65 20.56 -7.00 14.51
C CYS A 65 20.17 -7.79 13.26
N PRO A 66 19.78 -9.07 13.40
CA PRO A 66 19.30 -9.87 12.28
C PRO A 66 18.01 -9.28 11.69
N GLN A 67 17.97 -9.12 10.37
CA GLN A 67 16.83 -8.53 9.67
C GLN A 67 15.73 -9.53 9.33
N LYS A 68 16.07 -10.81 9.11
CA LYS A 68 15.14 -11.83 8.63
C LYS A 68 15.15 -13.08 9.49
N CYS A 69 13.97 -13.68 9.63
CA CYS A 69 13.77 -15.02 10.16
C CYS A 69 12.95 -15.82 9.14
N GLY A 70 13.62 -16.72 8.41
CA GLY A 70 13.01 -17.38 7.26
C GLY A 70 12.60 -16.35 6.20
N ASN A 71 11.31 -16.35 5.82
CA ASN A 71 10.76 -15.40 4.86
C ASN A 71 10.26 -14.09 5.49
N LEU A 72 10.19 -14.02 6.83
CA LEU A 72 9.72 -12.83 7.53
C LEU A 72 10.84 -11.81 7.69
N THR A 73 10.59 -10.57 7.27
CA THR A 73 11.44 -9.42 7.59
C THR A 73 10.91 -8.77 8.87
N VAL A 74 11.76 -8.56 9.86
CA VAL A 74 11.37 -8.08 11.20
C VAL A 74 11.78 -6.60 11.35
N PRO A 75 10.85 -5.64 11.25
CA PRO A 75 11.13 -4.23 11.50
C PRO A 75 11.23 -3.93 13.00
N TYR A 76 12.04 -2.94 13.37
CA TYR A 76 11.95 -2.37 14.71
C TYR A 76 10.60 -1.63 14.87
N PRO A 77 9.85 -1.74 15.98
CA PRO A 77 10.27 -2.08 17.34
C PRO A 77 10.41 -3.58 17.64
N PHE A 78 10.10 -4.45 16.68
CA PHE A 78 10.33 -5.88 16.82
C PHE A 78 11.80 -6.22 16.56
N GLY A 79 12.28 -7.31 17.17
CA GLY A 79 13.68 -7.71 17.03
C GLY A 79 13.87 -9.21 17.17
N ILE A 80 14.80 -9.77 16.38
CA ILE A 80 15.12 -11.20 16.41
C ILE A 80 16.10 -11.48 17.55
N GLY A 81 15.77 -12.48 18.38
CA GLY A 81 16.64 -13.00 19.43
C GLY A 81 16.21 -12.56 20.83
N LEU A 82 15.99 -13.53 21.70
CA LEU A 82 15.56 -13.31 23.09
C LEU A 82 16.70 -12.71 23.92
N GLY A 83 16.45 -11.58 24.59
CA GLY A 83 17.45 -10.86 25.38
C GLY A 83 18.61 -10.26 24.56
N SER A 84 18.48 -10.23 23.22
CA SER A 84 19.53 -9.73 22.32
C SER A 84 19.66 -8.19 22.31
N GLY A 85 18.67 -7.49 22.88
CA GLY A 85 18.56 -6.04 22.78
C GLY A 85 18.16 -5.54 21.38
N CYS A 86 17.71 -6.43 20.50
CA CYS A 86 17.31 -6.09 19.13
C CYS A 86 15.87 -5.57 19.00
N ALA A 87 15.03 -5.82 19.99
CA ALA A 87 13.67 -5.30 20.08
C ALA A 87 13.61 -4.06 21.00
N LEU A 88 12.47 -3.36 21.00
CA LEU A 88 12.21 -2.23 21.90
C LEU A 88 12.23 -2.66 23.37
N ASN A 89 11.65 -3.81 23.67
CA ASN A 89 11.72 -4.51 24.95
C ASN A 89 11.35 -5.99 24.74
N SER A 90 11.37 -6.78 25.81
CA SER A 90 11.10 -8.23 25.77
C SER A 90 9.75 -8.61 25.16
N ASN A 91 8.73 -7.73 25.18
CA ASN A 91 7.42 -8.02 24.59
C ASN A 91 7.39 -7.92 23.06
N PHE A 92 8.43 -7.34 22.45
CA PHE A 92 8.58 -7.19 21.00
C PHE A 92 9.66 -8.13 20.43
N GLU A 93 10.17 -9.07 21.22
CA GLU A 93 11.16 -10.04 20.77
C GLU A 93 10.50 -11.16 19.95
N ILE A 94 11.13 -11.48 18.82
CA ILE A 94 10.77 -12.59 17.93
C ILE A 94 11.79 -13.71 18.14
N ASN A 95 11.30 -14.85 18.60
CA ASN A 95 12.10 -16.07 18.72
C ASN A 95 12.22 -16.73 17.35
N CYS A 96 13.43 -16.83 16.83
CA CYS A 96 13.68 -17.42 15.51
C CYS A 96 14.27 -18.82 15.66
N VAL A 97 13.45 -19.85 15.48
CA VAL A 97 13.86 -21.25 15.65
C VAL A 97 14.24 -21.82 14.29
N THR A 98 15.49 -22.29 14.16
CA THR A 98 15.99 -22.91 12.93
C THR A 98 15.98 -24.43 13.09
N ASN A 99 15.32 -25.12 12.16
CA ASN A 99 15.28 -26.58 12.16
C ASN A 99 16.56 -27.19 11.59
N THR A 100 16.70 -28.52 11.67
CA THR A 100 17.86 -29.26 11.15
C THR A 100 18.07 -29.12 9.63
N THR A 101 17.02 -28.76 8.89
CA THR A 101 17.07 -28.50 7.44
C THR A 101 17.48 -27.05 7.10
N GLY A 102 17.73 -26.21 8.10
CA GLY A 102 18.11 -24.80 7.92
C GLY A 102 16.93 -23.85 7.70
N PHE A 103 15.69 -24.31 7.80
CA PHE A 103 14.50 -23.45 7.70
C PHE A 103 14.21 -22.81 9.06
N SER A 104 14.22 -21.47 9.09
CA SER A 104 13.94 -20.69 10.29
C SER A 104 12.48 -20.24 10.34
N THR A 105 11.82 -20.50 11.46
CA THR A 105 10.43 -20.09 11.72
C THR A 105 10.39 -19.05 12.83
N PRO A 106 9.76 -17.89 12.60
CA PRO A 106 9.60 -16.84 13.62
C PRO A 106 8.42 -17.14 14.54
N PHE A 107 8.62 -16.93 15.83
CA PHE A 107 7.60 -17.10 16.86
C PHE A 107 7.51 -15.87 17.74
N ILE A 108 6.28 -15.53 18.11
CA ILE A 108 6.01 -14.71 19.28
C ILE A 108 5.48 -15.61 20.38
N TRP A 109 6.18 -15.63 21.52
CA TRP A 109 6.07 -16.70 22.50
C TRP A 109 6.26 -18.08 21.83
N ASN A 110 5.19 -18.86 21.67
CA ASN A 110 5.17 -20.16 21.01
C ASN A 110 4.25 -20.18 19.78
N ILE A 111 3.86 -19.01 19.25
CA ILE A 111 2.92 -18.89 18.14
C ILE A 111 3.68 -18.42 16.89
N PRO A 112 3.59 -19.15 15.76
CA PRO A 112 4.20 -18.72 14.51
C PRO A 112 3.71 -17.35 14.05
N VAL A 113 4.62 -16.52 13.56
CA VAL A 113 4.34 -15.20 12.97
C VAL A 113 4.47 -15.28 11.45
N TYR A 114 3.50 -14.76 10.71
CA TYR A 114 3.53 -14.77 9.25
C TYR A 114 3.91 -13.42 8.66
N GLU A 115 3.37 -12.33 9.21
CA GLU A 115 3.57 -10.98 8.68
C GLU A 115 3.59 -9.97 9.83
N ILE A 116 4.42 -8.94 9.69
CA ILE A 116 4.47 -7.79 10.60
C ILE A 116 4.34 -6.53 9.76
N SER A 117 3.47 -5.62 10.19
CA SER A 117 3.23 -4.31 9.59
C SER A 117 3.29 -3.21 10.65
N ASP A 118 3.14 -1.96 10.22
CA ASP A 118 3.24 -0.78 11.07
C ASP A 118 2.15 -0.70 12.16
N ALA A 119 1.02 -1.39 12.00
CA ALA A 119 -0.09 -1.38 12.96
C ALA A 119 -0.54 -2.78 13.40
N GLU A 120 -0.22 -3.81 12.60
CA GLU A 120 -0.77 -5.16 12.76
C GLU A 120 0.32 -6.23 12.68
N MET A 121 0.08 -7.35 13.37
CA MET A 121 0.86 -8.59 13.24
C MET A 121 -0.07 -9.75 12.91
N ARG A 122 0.32 -10.61 11.96
CA ARG A 122 -0.44 -11.82 11.58
C ARG A 122 0.23 -13.06 12.16
N ILE A 123 -0.51 -13.83 12.95
CA ILE A 123 -0.04 -15.03 13.63
C ILE A 123 -0.84 -16.27 13.23
N SER A 124 -0.32 -17.45 13.54
CA SER A 124 -1.05 -18.72 13.39
C SER A 124 -2.38 -18.71 14.13
N SER A 125 -3.42 -19.25 13.47
CA SER A 125 -4.74 -19.42 14.07
C SER A 125 -4.80 -20.70 14.93
N THR A 126 -5.89 -20.84 15.68
CA THR A 126 -6.30 -22.03 16.43
C THR A 126 -7.76 -22.35 16.10
N ILE A 127 -8.10 -23.63 16.00
CA ILE A 127 -9.38 -24.07 15.43
C ILE A 127 -10.02 -25.06 16.39
N ASN A 128 -11.28 -24.77 16.76
CA ASN A 128 -12.12 -25.69 17.50
C ASN A 128 -12.75 -26.65 16.50
N ARG A 129 -12.69 -27.95 16.77
CA ARG A 129 -13.23 -28.99 15.89
C ARG A 129 -14.02 -30.00 16.68
N ARG A 130 -15.24 -30.29 16.23
CA ARG A 130 -16.05 -31.41 16.71
C ARG A 130 -16.43 -32.31 15.55
N CYS A 131 -16.17 -33.61 15.66
CA CYS A 131 -16.52 -34.59 14.63
C CYS A 131 -17.38 -35.70 15.23
N TYR A 132 -18.32 -36.19 14.42
CA TYR A 132 -19.36 -37.13 14.85
C TYR A 132 -19.36 -38.40 13.99
N SER A 133 -19.79 -39.52 14.56
CA SER A 133 -20.13 -40.74 13.82
C SER A 133 -21.50 -40.61 13.15
N SER A 134 -21.84 -41.54 12.25
CA SER A 134 -23.18 -41.63 11.64
C SER A 134 -24.30 -41.86 12.65
N THR A 135 -23.97 -42.37 13.85
CA THR A 135 -24.90 -42.57 14.97
C THR A 135 -24.94 -41.37 15.93
N GLY A 136 -24.17 -40.31 15.67
CA GLY A 136 -24.10 -39.12 16.51
C GLY A 136 -23.21 -39.22 17.74
N MET A 137 -22.32 -40.22 17.78
CA MET A 137 -21.29 -40.30 18.82
C MET A 137 -20.19 -39.28 18.51
N LEU A 138 -19.74 -38.55 19.54
CA LEU A 138 -18.62 -37.63 19.43
C LEU A 138 -17.31 -38.42 19.28
N LEU A 139 -16.66 -38.29 18.13
CA LEU A 139 -15.39 -38.95 17.82
C LEU A 139 -14.19 -38.09 18.18
N GLN A 140 -14.31 -36.77 17.99
CA GLN A 140 -13.24 -35.83 18.23
C GLN A 140 -13.78 -34.50 18.77
N ASN A 141 -13.04 -33.90 19.70
CA ASN A 141 -13.34 -32.61 20.30
C ASN A 141 -12.04 -31.88 20.64
N ASP A 142 -11.63 -30.97 19.77
CA ASP A 142 -10.44 -30.16 19.93
C ASP A 142 -10.89 -28.74 20.33
N PRO A 143 -10.73 -28.31 21.60
CA PRO A 143 -11.11 -26.95 21.99
C PRO A 143 -10.10 -25.92 21.48
N ALA A 144 -10.57 -24.69 21.22
CA ALA A 144 -9.70 -23.59 20.83
C ALA A 144 -9.83 -22.37 21.74
N TRP A 145 -8.69 -21.89 22.21
CA TRP A 145 -8.56 -20.70 23.02
C TRP A 145 -7.20 -20.05 22.75
N MET A 146 -7.10 -18.75 23.04
CA MET A 146 -5.84 -18.04 22.99
C MET A 146 -5.84 -16.91 24.02
N SER A 147 -4.73 -16.78 24.74
CA SER A 147 -4.47 -15.66 25.65
C SER A 147 -3.24 -14.91 25.17
N LEU A 148 -3.38 -13.60 24.97
CA LEU A 148 -2.26 -12.72 24.65
C LEU A 148 -1.57 -12.19 25.91
N GLY A 149 -2.10 -12.47 27.11
CA GLY A 149 -1.62 -11.90 28.37
C GLY A 149 -2.11 -10.46 28.62
N THR A 150 -2.37 -10.14 29.88
CA THR A 150 -2.92 -8.83 30.29
C THR A 150 -1.93 -7.69 30.09
N SER A 151 -0.64 -7.92 30.34
CA SER A 151 0.44 -6.95 30.23
C SER A 151 1.09 -6.86 28.84
N SER A 152 0.68 -7.71 27.89
CA SER A 152 1.27 -7.69 26.56
C SER A 152 0.83 -6.46 25.75
N PRO A 153 1.61 -6.04 24.75
CA PRO A 153 1.25 -4.92 23.89
C PRO A 153 0.19 -5.29 22.83
N TYR A 154 -0.27 -6.54 22.79
CA TYR A 154 -1.13 -7.07 21.72
C TYR A 154 -2.60 -7.19 22.15
N SER A 155 -3.50 -6.99 21.19
CA SER A 155 -4.92 -7.32 21.27
C SER A 155 -5.44 -7.88 19.95
N PHE A 156 -6.52 -8.66 19.96
CA PHE A 156 -7.12 -9.16 18.74
C PHE A 156 -7.76 -8.01 17.94
N SER A 157 -7.37 -7.89 16.67
CA SER A 157 -7.87 -6.85 15.79
C SER A 157 -9.32 -7.07 15.38
N THR A 158 -10.04 -5.97 15.16
CA THR A 158 -11.42 -6.02 14.61
C THR A 158 -11.48 -6.48 13.15
N LEU A 159 -10.33 -6.63 12.48
CA LEU A 159 -10.22 -7.30 11.19
C LEU A 159 -10.51 -8.81 11.28
N ASN A 160 -10.45 -9.40 12.48
CA ASN A 160 -10.84 -10.78 12.70
C ASN A 160 -12.35 -10.92 12.82
N ARG A 161 -12.87 -12.06 12.36
CA ARG A 161 -14.23 -12.50 12.65
C ARG A 161 -14.21 -13.89 13.27
N PHE A 162 -15.02 -14.07 14.29
CA PHE A 162 -15.28 -15.41 14.81
C PHE A 162 -16.23 -16.11 13.84
N THR A 163 -15.79 -17.24 13.32
CA THR A 163 -16.44 -17.97 12.24
C THR A 163 -16.80 -19.37 12.72
N VAL A 164 -18.02 -19.79 12.43
CA VAL A 164 -18.50 -21.16 12.63
C VAL A 164 -18.85 -21.76 11.28
N VAL A 165 -18.38 -22.96 11.01
CA VAL A 165 -18.63 -23.71 9.77
C VAL A 165 -19.15 -25.09 10.15
N GLY A 166 -20.34 -25.42 9.67
CA GLY A 166 -21.04 -26.65 10.04
C GLY A 166 -22.53 -26.55 9.74
N CYS A 167 -23.18 -27.70 9.76
CA CYS A 167 -24.63 -27.79 9.92
C CYS A 167 -24.91 -28.41 11.28
N ASP A 168 -26.01 -28.02 11.91
CA ASP A 168 -26.40 -28.56 13.21
C ASP A 168 -25.41 -28.24 14.34
N GLU A 169 -24.79 -27.06 14.26
CA GLU A 169 -23.69 -26.66 15.14
C GLU A 169 -23.87 -25.21 15.58
N ALA A 170 -23.54 -24.91 16.83
CA ALA A 170 -23.48 -23.56 17.37
C ALA A 170 -22.21 -23.41 18.21
N ALA A 171 -21.52 -22.28 18.05
CA ALA A 171 -20.35 -21.97 18.86
C ALA A 171 -20.52 -20.65 19.58
N ILE A 172 -20.00 -20.57 20.81
CA ILE A 172 -19.91 -19.36 21.59
C ILE A 172 -18.43 -19.02 21.75
N ILE A 173 -18.08 -17.77 21.45
CA ILE A 173 -16.81 -17.18 21.81
C ILE A 173 -17.01 -16.31 23.05
N PHE A 174 -16.15 -16.47 24.04
CA PHE A 174 -16.18 -15.64 25.24
C PHE A 174 -14.78 -15.14 25.62
N GLY A 175 -14.74 -13.91 26.11
CA GLY A 175 -13.61 -13.24 26.75
C GLY A 175 -13.97 -12.83 28.17
N SER A 176 -13.24 -11.86 28.74
CA SER A 176 -13.46 -11.43 30.13
C SER A 176 -14.86 -10.81 30.37
N ASP A 177 -15.29 -9.89 29.51
CA ASP A 177 -16.59 -9.18 29.60
C ASP A 177 -17.37 -9.23 28.28
N PHE A 178 -17.13 -10.29 27.50
CA PHE A 178 -17.70 -10.47 26.18
C PHE A 178 -18.09 -11.92 26.01
N ALA A 179 -19.32 -12.17 25.57
CA ALA A 179 -19.74 -13.46 25.07
C ALA A 179 -20.64 -13.23 23.86
N ASN A 180 -20.40 -13.95 22.79
CA ASN A 180 -21.24 -13.89 21.61
C ASN A 180 -21.26 -15.24 20.90
N GLY A 181 -22.35 -15.54 20.20
CA GLY A 181 -22.61 -16.86 19.65
C GLY A 181 -22.93 -16.81 18.16
N CYS A 182 -22.55 -17.88 17.46
CA CYS A 182 -22.86 -18.09 16.06
C CYS A 182 -23.53 -19.46 15.88
N PRO A 183 -24.84 -19.53 15.63
CA PRO A 183 -25.51 -20.76 15.24
C PRO A 183 -25.43 -21.00 13.74
N THR A 184 -25.36 -22.26 13.34
CA THR A 184 -25.42 -22.72 11.94
C THR A 184 -26.39 -23.89 11.80
N VAL A 185 -27.44 -23.70 11.00
CA VAL A 185 -28.56 -24.64 10.85
C VAL A 185 -28.76 -24.95 9.37
N CYS A 186 -28.74 -26.24 9.05
CA CYS A 186 -29.11 -26.77 7.74
C CYS A 186 -29.57 -28.22 7.92
N ILE A 187 -30.53 -28.64 7.10
CA ILE A 187 -31.10 -30.00 7.15
C ILE A 187 -30.76 -30.76 5.87
N SER A 188 -30.57 -30.04 4.76
CA SER A 188 -30.22 -30.62 3.46
C SER A 188 -29.06 -29.86 2.81
N PRO A 189 -28.32 -30.49 1.88
CA PRO A 189 -27.26 -29.81 1.13
C PRO A 189 -27.75 -28.58 0.36
N SER A 190 -29.00 -28.59 -0.08
CA SER A 190 -29.61 -27.48 -0.83
C SER A 190 -29.78 -26.18 -0.03
N ASN A 191 -29.74 -26.26 1.31
CA ASN A 191 -29.80 -25.07 2.16
C ASN A 191 -28.47 -24.32 2.24
N VAL A 192 -27.37 -24.95 1.80
CA VAL A 192 -26.02 -24.41 1.90
C VAL A 192 -25.64 -23.74 0.58
N ALA A 193 -25.32 -22.45 0.64
CA ALA A 193 -24.91 -21.66 -0.53
C ALA A 193 -23.47 -21.17 -0.40
N GLU A 194 -22.68 -21.28 -1.47
CA GLU A 194 -21.34 -20.69 -1.53
C GLU A 194 -21.39 -19.18 -1.29
N GLY A 195 -20.40 -18.65 -0.57
CA GLY A 195 -20.27 -17.22 -0.28
C GLY A 195 -21.25 -16.68 0.76
N ARG A 196 -22.27 -17.45 1.17
CA ARG A 196 -23.24 -17.03 2.19
C ARG A 196 -22.81 -17.51 3.57
N CYS A 197 -22.39 -16.59 4.43
CA CYS A 197 -22.02 -16.89 5.82
C CYS A 197 -22.96 -16.22 6.84
N MET A 198 -24.25 -16.54 6.72
CA MET A 198 -25.31 -16.00 7.58
C MET A 198 -26.31 -17.11 7.97
N GLY A 199 -25.86 -18.08 8.76
CA GLY A 199 -26.71 -19.01 9.51
C GLY A 199 -26.96 -20.38 8.88
N ALA A 200 -26.68 -20.58 7.59
CA ALA A 200 -26.76 -21.90 6.94
C ALA A 200 -25.38 -22.34 6.46
N GLY A 201 -24.81 -23.38 7.07
CA GLY A 201 -23.47 -23.89 6.77
C GLY A 201 -22.32 -23.02 7.32
N CYS A 202 -22.54 -21.71 7.46
CA CYS A 202 -21.54 -20.76 7.93
C CYS A 202 -22.18 -19.58 8.67
N CYS A 203 -21.55 -19.14 9.75
CA CYS A 203 -21.92 -17.96 10.52
C CYS A 203 -20.67 -17.16 10.90
N GLN A 204 -20.72 -15.83 10.81
CA GLN A 204 -19.62 -14.93 11.15
C GLN A 204 -20.04 -13.73 11.99
N ILE A 205 -19.42 -13.57 13.16
CA ILE A 205 -19.67 -12.43 14.06
C ILE A 205 -18.40 -11.62 14.33
N PRO A 206 -18.52 -10.29 14.53
CA PRO A 206 -17.39 -9.44 14.91
C PRO A 206 -16.99 -9.68 16.37
N ILE A 207 -15.76 -9.28 16.70
CA ILE A 207 -15.24 -9.24 18.08
C ILE A 207 -15.08 -7.78 18.55
N PRO A 208 -15.14 -7.51 19.87
CA PRO A 208 -14.92 -6.17 20.39
C PRO A 208 -13.43 -5.76 20.30
N LYS A 209 -13.18 -4.46 20.23
CA LYS A 209 -11.81 -3.90 20.34
C LYS A 209 -11.22 -4.21 21.72
N GLY A 210 -9.90 -4.40 21.76
CA GLY A 210 -9.17 -4.62 23.01
C GLY A 210 -9.35 -6.02 23.62
N LEU A 211 -9.95 -6.97 22.89
CA LEU A 211 -10.01 -8.36 23.33
C LEU A 211 -8.58 -8.92 23.44
N LYS A 212 -8.21 -9.43 24.61
CA LYS A 212 -6.88 -10.04 24.88
C LYS A 212 -6.92 -11.54 25.08
N PHE A 213 -8.10 -12.08 25.32
CA PHE A 213 -8.33 -13.48 25.57
C PHE A 213 -9.63 -13.89 24.88
N PHE A 214 -9.62 -15.06 24.26
CA PHE A 214 -10.84 -15.73 23.88
C PHE A 214 -10.76 -17.22 24.19
N ASN A 215 -11.91 -17.79 24.47
CA ASN A 215 -12.14 -19.22 24.51
C ASN A 215 -13.43 -19.53 23.73
N THR A 216 -13.50 -20.72 23.17
CA THR A 216 -14.61 -21.14 22.32
C THR A 216 -15.23 -22.42 22.86
N THR A 217 -16.55 -22.45 22.90
CA THR A 217 -17.33 -23.67 23.17
C THR A 217 -18.23 -23.95 21.99
N MET A 218 -18.29 -25.22 21.59
CA MET A 218 -19.10 -25.70 20.47
C MET A 218 -20.13 -26.69 20.98
N GLN A 219 -21.34 -26.64 20.44
CA GLN A 219 -22.45 -27.52 20.77
C GLN A 219 -23.29 -27.81 19.54
N SER A 220 -23.58 -29.09 19.33
CA SER A 220 -24.54 -29.56 18.33
C SER A 220 -25.95 -29.68 18.92
N SER A 221 -26.97 -29.79 18.06
CA SER A 221 -28.35 -30.04 18.53
C SER A 221 -28.49 -31.41 19.19
N LYS A 222 -29.69 -31.69 19.71
CA LYS A 222 -30.03 -32.97 20.35
C LYS A 222 -29.78 -34.20 19.46
N GLN A 223 -29.67 -34.03 18.14
CA GLN A 223 -29.47 -35.11 17.18
C GLN A 223 -27.99 -35.35 16.84
N ASN A 224 -27.04 -34.57 17.38
CA ASN A 224 -25.59 -34.73 17.23
C ASN A 224 -25.16 -35.08 15.78
N HIS A 225 -25.48 -34.22 14.81
CA HIS A 225 -25.15 -34.41 13.39
C HIS A 225 -25.81 -35.61 12.68
N THR A 226 -26.61 -36.49 13.33
CA THR A 226 -27.16 -37.69 12.67
C THR A 226 -27.94 -37.39 11.38
N GLY A 227 -28.68 -36.28 11.35
CA GLY A 227 -29.44 -35.84 10.16
C GLY A 227 -28.61 -35.20 9.04
N VAL A 228 -27.38 -34.78 9.31
CA VAL A 228 -26.50 -34.05 8.35
C VAL A 228 -25.18 -34.77 8.07
N TRP A 229 -24.89 -35.85 8.79
CA TRP A 229 -23.61 -36.56 8.79
C TRP A 229 -23.14 -36.97 7.38
N SER A 230 -24.08 -37.31 6.49
CA SER A 230 -23.79 -37.72 5.12
C SER A 230 -23.08 -36.66 4.27
N PHE A 231 -23.18 -35.37 4.65
CA PHE A 231 -22.50 -34.27 3.95
C PHE A 231 -21.78 -33.28 4.89
N ASN A 232 -21.94 -33.41 6.21
CA ASN A 232 -21.23 -32.63 7.21
C ASN A 232 -20.86 -33.48 8.45
N PRO A 233 -19.73 -34.21 8.41
CA PRO A 233 -19.29 -35.07 9.51
C PRO A 233 -18.66 -34.29 10.69
N CYS A 234 -18.23 -33.06 10.46
CA CYS A 234 -17.55 -32.23 11.47
C CYS A 234 -18.04 -30.77 11.43
N GLY A 235 -18.10 -30.16 12.61
CA GLY A 235 -18.24 -28.73 12.81
C GLY A 235 -16.90 -28.09 13.21
N TYR A 236 -16.71 -26.84 12.81
CA TYR A 236 -15.50 -26.05 13.10
C TYR A 236 -15.87 -24.66 13.61
N SER A 237 -15.07 -24.12 14.53
CA SER A 237 -15.08 -22.69 14.82
C SER A 237 -13.68 -22.13 15.02
N PHE A 238 -13.45 -20.90 14.57
CA PHE A 238 -12.12 -20.28 14.62
C PHE A 238 -12.23 -18.76 14.59
N LEU A 239 -11.17 -18.10 15.05
CA LEU A 239 -10.95 -16.67 14.88
C LEU A 239 -9.93 -16.45 13.78
N GLY A 240 -10.18 -15.53 12.85
CA GLY A 240 -9.22 -15.21 11.80
C GLY A 240 -9.61 -14.03 10.92
N GLU A 241 -8.66 -13.59 10.10
CA GLU A 241 -8.80 -12.43 9.21
C GLU A 241 -9.96 -12.61 8.22
N ALA A 242 -10.96 -11.73 8.30
CA ALA A 242 -12.19 -11.88 7.53
C ALA A 242 -11.96 -11.84 6.01
N SER A 243 -11.01 -11.02 5.55
CA SER A 243 -10.69 -10.85 4.13
C SER A 243 -10.02 -12.09 3.51
N ARG A 244 -9.49 -13.01 4.33
CA ARG A 244 -8.78 -14.21 3.87
C ARG A 244 -9.63 -15.49 3.93
N PHE A 245 -10.85 -15.42 4.48
CA PHE A 245 -11.76 -16.56 4.52
C PHE A 245 -12.97 -16.35 3.60
N GLN A 246 -13.18 -17.30 2.69
CA GLN A 246 -14.38 -17.39 1.87
C GLN A 246 -15.00 -18.78 2.01
N PHE A 247 -16.26 -18.82 2.44
CA PHE A 247 -17.00 -20.06 2.58
C PHE A 247 -17.35 -20.66 1.21
N LYS A 248 -16.93 -21.90 0.96
CA LYS A 248 -17.10 -22.67 -0.29
C LYS A 248 -18.30 -23.62 -0.25
N GLY A 249 -19.24 -23.41 0.68
CA GLY A 249 -20.46 -24.22 0.75
C GLY A 249 -20.17 -25.66 1.13
N LEU A 250 -20.80 -26.61 0.43
CA LEU A 250 -20.69 -28.05 0.71
C LEU A 250 -19.26 -28.59 0.65
N GLN A 251 -18.39 -27.96 -0.14
CA GLN A 251 -16.98 -28.36 -0.21
C GLN A 251 -16.29 -28.20 1.15
N ASP A 252 -16.56 -27.10 1.87
CA ASP A 252 -15.97 -26.87 3.18
C ASP A 252 -16.60 -27.77 4.25
N LEU A 253 -17.88 -28.11 4.11
CA LEU A 253 -18.58 -28.97 5.08
C LEU A 253 -18.13 -30.44 5.05
N SER A 254 -17.66 -30.92 3.90
CA SER A 254 -17.23 -32.31 3.68
C SER A 254 -15.70 -32.47 3.63
N ASP A 255 -14.93 -31.39 3.70
CA ASP A 255 -13.47 -31.41 3.62
C ASP A 255 -12.82 -31.84 4.95
N LEU A 256 -12.31 -33.07 4.99
CA LEU A 256 -11.54 -33.58 6.14
C LEU A 256 -10.24 -32.81 6.40
N LYS A 257 -9.75 -32.05 5.42
CA LYS A 257 -8.54 -31.21 5.50
C LYS A 257 -8.86 -29.73 5.75
N PHE A 258 -10.10 -29.40 6.09
CA PHE A 258 -10.53 -28.02 6.37
C PHE A 258 -9.63 -27.32 7.40
N VAL A 259 -9.19 -28.03 8.45
CA VAL A 259 -8.25 -27.52 9.46
C VAL A 259 -6.95 -27.01 8.81
N ASN A 260 -6.36 -27.79 7.90
CA ASN A 260 -5.11 -27.40 7.23
C ASN A 260 -5.32 -26.20 6.30
N LYS A 261 -6.48 -26.13 5.63
CA LYS A 261 -6.86 -24.98 4.80
C LYS A 261 -6.92 -23.69 5.62
N ILE A 262 -7.53 -23.74 6.81
CA ILE A 262 -7.63 -22.55 7.68
C ILE A 262 -6.26 -22.19 8.25
N LEU A 263 -5.51 -23.15 8.82
CA LEU A 263 -4.18 -22.88 9.37
C LEU A 263 -3.19 -22.33 8.33
N GLY A 264 -3.31 -22.73 7.07
CA GLY A 264 -2.43 -22.26 5.99
C GLY A 264 -2.81 -20.92 5.37
N ASN A 265 -4.08 -20.50 5.43
CA ASN A 265 -4.56 -19.35 4.66
C ASN A 265 -5.23 -18.25 5.50
N VAL A 266 -5.69 -18.56 6.71
CA VAL A 266 -6.47 -17.64 7.55
C VAL A 266 -5.75 -17.38 8.87
N PRO A 267 -4.85 -16.37 8.91
CA PRO A 267 -4.16 -15.98 10.13
C PRO A 267 -5.09 -15.23 11.09
N ILE A 268 -4.67 -15.13 12.35
CA ILE A 268 -5.23 -14.16 13.29
C ILE A 268 -4.45 -12.85 13.17
N VAL A 269 -5.17 -11.72 13.11
CA VAL A 269 -4.59 -10.37 13.10
C VAL A 269 -4.54 -9.79 14.52
N LEU A 270 -3.39 -9.32 14.95
CA LEU A 270 -3.19 -8.63 16.22
C LEU A 270 -2.95 -7.16 15.97
N ASP A 271 -3.66 -6.30 16.69
CA ASP A 271 -3.25 -4.90 16.86
C ASP A 271 -2.15 -4.87 17.95
N TRP A 272 -1.18 -3.97 17.80
CA TRP A 272 -0.14 -3.75 18.80
C TRP A 272 0.04 -2.27 19.14
N ALA A 273 0.39 -1.97 20.39
CA ALA A 273 0.67 -0.62 20.88
C ALA A 273 1.79 -0.61 21.93
N ILE A 274 2.49 0.51 22.07
CA ILE A 274 3.56 0.69 23.04
C ILE A 274 2.96 1.22 24.35
N GLY A 275 3.22 0.49 25.43
CA GLY A 275 2.77 0.85 26.78
C GLY A 275 1.25 0.96 26.91
N THR A 276 0.81 1.62 27.97
CA THR A 276 -0.61 1.85 28.28
C THR A 276 -1.00 3.33 28.22
N LEU A 277 -0.02 4.24 28.24
CA LEU A 277 -0.25 5.68 28.18
C LEU A 277 -0.67 6.12 26.79
N ARG A 278 -1.60 7.08 26.71
CA ARG A 278 -1.94 7.76 25.46
C ARG A 278 -0.90 8.82 25.12
N CYS A 279 -0.88 9.26 23.87
CA CYS A 279 0.08 10.24 23.34
C CYS A 279 0.23 11.48 24.21
N ALA A 280 -0.88 12.07 24.68
CA ALA A 280 -0.88 13.26 25.53
C ALA A 280 -0.11 13.08 26.85
N GLU A 281 -0.08 11.86 27.39
CA GLU A 281 0.63 11.50 28.62
C GLU A 281 2.03 10.97 28.31
N ALA A 282 2.15 10.16 27.25
CA ALA A 282 3.40 9.55 26.82
C ALA A 282 4.47 10.60 26.46
N HIS A 283 4.09 11.74 25.88
CA HIS A 283 5.01 12.86 25.61
C HIS A 283 5.71 13.43 26.85
N LYS A 284 5.14 13.22 28.04
CA LYS A 284 5.70 13.67 29.32
C LYS A 284 6.52 12.60 30.02
N SER A 285 6.52 11.38 29.49
CA SER A 285 7.28 10.25 30.04
C SER A 285 8.72 10.28 29.54
N ASN A 286 9.65 9.83 30.39
CA ASN A 286 11.04 9.62 30.00
C ASN A 286 11.20 8.46 29.01
N ASP A 287 10.24 7.53 28.98
CA ASP A 287 10.25 6.34 28.10
C ASP A 287 9.50 6.56 26.77
N TYR A 288 9.40 7.82 26.33
CA TYR A 288 8.74 8.17 25.07
C TYR A 288 9.53 7.62 23.87
N ALA A 289 8.88 6.80 23.04
CA ALA A 289 9.54 6.00 22.01
C ALA A 289 9.66 6.69 20.64
N CYS A 290 8.85 7.71 20.35
CA CYS A 290 8.85 8.34 19.03
C CYS A 290 10.02 9.32 18.90
N LEU A 291 10.77 9.19 17.81
CA LEU A 291 11.93 10.04 17.51
C LEU A 291 11.58 11.16 16.53
N ASN A 292 12.60 11.90 16.09
CA ASN A 292 12.46 13.08 15.24
C ASN A 292 11.67 12.81 13.95
N ASN A 293 10.90 13.84 13.54
CA ASN A 293 10.03 13.84 12.36
C ASN A 293 8.99 12.71 12.32
N SER A 294 8.58 12.25 13.49
CA SER A 294 7.47 11.35 13.65
C SER A 294 6.41 11.97 14.56
N GLN A 295 5.20 11.45 14.46
CA GLN A 295 4.05 11.79 15.28
C GLN A 295 3.62 10.59 16.11
N CYS A 296 3.13 10.88 17.31
CA CYS A 296 2.45 9.92 18.14
C CYS A 296 1.04 9.64 17.59
N VAL A 297 0.67 8.36 17.53
CA VAL A 297 -0.67 7.91 17.13
C VAL A 297 -1.25 7.09 18.27
N ASP A 298 -2.34 7.56 18.86
CA ASP A 298 -3.03 6.83 19.92
C ASP A 298 -3.53 5.48 19.42
N SER A 299 -3.40 4.46 20.27
CA SER A 299 -4.10 3.20 20.05
C SER A 299 -5.60 3.47 20.10
N ASP A 300 -6.32 2.97 19.09
CA ASP A 300 -7.78 3.03 19.04
C ASP A 300 -8.43 1.89 19.85
N THR A 301 -7.62 1.11 20.57
CA THR A 301 -8.08 0.13 21.54
C THR A 301 -8.43 0.83 22.86
N SER A 302 -9.45 0.34 23.56
CA SER A 302 -9.84 0.84 24.88
C SER A 302 -8.78 0.62 25.97
N LEU A 303 -7.67 -0.07 25.63
CA LEU A 303 -6.58 -0.44 26.51
C LEU A 303 -5.51 0.66 26.67
N GLY A 304 -5.58 1.72 25.84
CA GLY A 304 -4.53 2.74 25.78
C GLY A 304 -3.29 2.30 25.01
N GLY A 305 -2.19 3.02 25.19
CA GLY A 305 -0.96 2.87 24.42
C GLY A 305 -0.93 3.70 23.16
N TYR A 306 0.23 3.74 22.50
CA TYR A 306 0.45 4.52 21.29
C TYR A 306 1.42 3.84 20.32
N ARG A 307 1.46 4.33 19.09
CA ARG A 307 2.47 4.01 18.08
C ARG A 307 3.12 5.30 17.57
N CYS A 308 4.19 5.16 16.81
CA CYS A 308 4.87 6.28 16.18
C CYS A 308 4.74 6.11 14.67
N SER A 309 4.42 7.19 13.97
CA SER A 309 4.27 7.21 12.51
C SER A 309 5.08 8.37 11.95
N CYS A 310 5.76 8.19 10.82
CA CYS A 310 6.49 9.29 10.21
C CYS A 310 5.55 10.41 9.79
N ASN A 311 6.00 11.65 9.94
CA ASN A 311 5.26 12.82 9.47
C ASN A 311 5.14 12.78 7.94
N PRO A 312 4.09 13.39 7.35
CA PRO A 312 3.98 13.51 5.90
C PRO A 312 5.26 14.07 5.25
N GLY A 313 5.79 13.38 4.24
CA GLY A 313 7.04 13.74 3.56
C GLY A 313 8.32 13.15 4.18
N TYR A 314 8.21 12.37 5.25
CA TYR A 314 9.31 11.66 5.88
C TYR A 314 9.14 10.15 5.75
N GLU A 315 10.25 9.45 5.52
CA GLU A 315 10.32 7.99 5.48
C GLU A 315 11.39 7.47 6.45
N GLY A 316 11.26 6.21 6.83
CA GLY A 316 12.20 5.56 7.72
C GLY A 316 11.49 4.87 8.86
N ASN A 317 12.21 4.69 9.96
CA ASN A 317 11.68 4.05 11.16
C ASN A 317 11.59 5.08 12.29
N PRO A 318 10.39 5.36 12.82
CA PRO A 318 10.17 6.41 13.80
C PRO A 318 10.73 6.08 15.20
N TYR A 319 11.26 4.88 15.40
CA TYR A 319 11.67 4.37 16.71
C TYR A 319 13.19 4.18 16.85
N ILE A 320 13.98 4.31 15.79
CA ILE A 320 15.46 4.21 15.84
C ILE A 320 16.15 5.45 15.29
N GLY A 321 17.28 5.82 15.89
CA GLY A 321 18.03 7.02 15.51
C GLY A 321 18.51 6.99 14.06
N PRO A 322 18.36 8.08 13.30
CA PRO A 322 17.98 9.44 13.73
C PRO A 322 16.46 9.75 13.70
N GLY A 323 15.60 8.73 13.60
CA GLY A 323 14.15 8.87 13.43
C GLY A 323 13.73 8.83 11.96
N CYS A 324 12.58 9.41 11.65
CA CYS A 324 12.15 9.53 10.26
C CYS A 324 13.00 10.58 9.55
N GLN A 325 13.53 10.21 8.39
CA GLN A 325 14.35 11.09 7.59
C GLN A 325 13.47 11.72 6.51
N GLY A 326 13.71 13.00 6.25
CA GLY A 326 13.03 13.67 5.15
C GLY A 326 13.36 12.88 3.90
N LEU A 327 12.33 12.48 3.16
CA LEU A 327 12.57 12.23 1.76
C LEU A 327 13.14 13.53 1.22
N ILE A 328 14.26 13.48 0.51
CA ILE A 328 14.58 14.57 -0.42
C ILE A 328 13.57 14.44 -1.57
N HIS A 329 12.29 14.63 -1.25
CA HIS A 329 11.35 15.19 -2.19
C HIS A 329 11.87 16.60 -2.40
N HIS A 330 12.45 16.83 -3.59
CA HIS A 330 12.54 18.14 -4.21
C HIS A 330 11.41 19.01 -3.68
N HIS A 331 11.74 20.13 -3.02
CA HIS A 331 10.79 21.14 -2.60
C HIS A 331 9.65 21.25 -3.62
N LYS A 332 8.47 20.73 -3.28
CA LYS A 332 7.23 21.09 -3.95
C LYS A 332 6.93 22.51 -3.46
N ARG A 333 7.68 23.48 -3.99
CA ARG A 333 7.27 24.88 -3.95
C ARG A 333 6.14 24.99 -4.94
N GLU A 334 4.97 25.28 -4.40
CA GLU A 334 3.88 25.93 -5.10
C GLU A 334 4.49 27.08 -5.92
N PHE A 335 4.48 26.94 -7.25
CA PHE A 335 4.76 28.06 -8.12
C PHE A 335 3.46 28.83 -8.26
N SER A 336 3.27 29.85 -7.42
CA SER A 336 2.52 31.01 -7.88
C SER A 336 3.20 31.48 -9.15
N ALA A 337 2.45 31.56 -10.26
CA ALA A 337 2.88 32.17 -11.49
C ALA A 337 3.05 33.68 -11.26
N THR A 338 4.08 34.05 -10.49
CA THR A 338 4.57 35.40 -10.45
C THR A 338 5.12 35.70 -11.84
N LYS A 339 4.69 36.85 -12.36
CA LYS A 339 5.10 37.46 -13.63
C LYS A 339 6.59 37.89 -13.61
N GLU A 340 7.44 37.18 -12.88
CA GLU A 340 8.86 37.46 -12.77
C GLU A 340 9.64 36.63 -13.80
N ARG A 341 10.44 37.32 -14.61
CA ARG A 341 11.35 36.75 -15.63
C ARG A 341 12.51 35.99 -14.96
N LYS A 342 12.21 34.86 -14.32
CA LYS A 342 13.18 34.01 -13.61
C LYS A 342 13.73 32.90 -14.52
N THR A 343 14.99 32.57 -14.31
CA THR A 343 15.64 31.37 -14.89
C THR A 343 15.32 30.19 -13.99
N LYS A 344 14.82 29.09 -14.56
CA LYS A 344 14.53 27.83 -13.88
C LYS A 344 15.58 26.79 -14.25
N VAL A 345 15.86 25.85 -13.35
CA VAL A 345 16.74 24.70 -13.61
C VAL A 345 15.99 23.45 -13.21
N LEU A 346 15.87 22.49 -14.12
CA LEU A 346 15.42 21.14 -13.81
C LEU A 346 16.65 20.28 -13.52
N LEU A 347 16.58 19.42 -12.52
CA LEU A 347 17.65 18.51 -12.12
C LEU A 347 17.08 17.10 -12.01
N TYR A 348 17.75 16.13 -12.61
CA TYR A 348 17.43 14.72 -12.49
C TYR A 348 18.71 13.90 -12.50
N VAL A 349 19.07 13.31 -11.36
CA VAL A 349 20.31 12.55 -11.19
C VAL A 349 21.49 13.36 -11.75
N ASP A 350 22.04 12.92 -12.88
CA ASP A 350 23.19 13.53 -13.55
C ASP A 350 22.79 14.62 -14.59
N ASP A 351 21.52 14.65 -14.97
CA ASP A 351 20.98 15.47 -16.05
C ASP A 351 20.37 16.78 -15.53
N MET A 352 20.81 17.92 -16.07
CA MET A 352 20.32 19.26 -15.69
C MET A 352 19.72 20.01 -16.87
N LEU A 353 18.56 20.67 -16.80
CA LEU A 353 18.05 21.51 -17.88
C LEU A 353 17.79 22.94 -17.41
N ALA A 354 18.61 23.89 -17.85
CA ALA A 354 18.40 25.31 -17.57
C ALA A 354 17.45 25.96 -18.60
N VAL A 355 16.45 26.68 -18.09
CA VAL A 355 15.39 27.33 -18.87
C VAL A 355 15.20 28.79 -18.47
N GLY A 356 15.19 29.71 -19.44
CA GLY A 356 14.97 31.12 -19.13
C GLY A 356 14.84 32.02 -20.35
N HIS A 357 14.29 33.22 -20.12
CA HIS A 357 14.03 34.21 -21.17
C HIS A 357 15.28 34.97 -21.63
N ASN A 358 16.35 34.97 -20.83
CA ASN A 358 17.57 35.72 -21.10
C ASN A 358 18.76 34.76 -21.17
N ALA A 359 19.30 34.60 -22.38
CA ALA A 359 20.44 33.71 -22.64
C ALA A 359 21.69 34.10 -21.82
N CYS A 360 21.95 35.39 -21.62
CA CYS A 360 23.08 35.87 -20.81
C CYS A 360 22.91 35.48 -19.33
N ARG A 361 21.69 35.54 -18.78
CA ARG A 361 21.41 35.06 -17.41
C ARG A 361 21.61 33.55 -17.27
N ILE A 362 21.20 32.77 -18.27
CA ILE A 362 21.46 31.32 -18.30
C ILE A 362 22.95 31.06 -18.35
N GLN A 363 23.70 31.79 -19.17
CA GLN A 363 25.15 31.62 -19.28
C GLN A 363 25.87 32.00 -17.98
N LYS A 364 25.47 33.09 -17.32
CA LYS A 364 26.00 33.46 -16.00
C LYS A 364 25.68 32.41 -14.95
N LEU A 365 24.46 31.85 -14.97
CA LEU A 365 24.08 30.74 -14.08
C LEU A 365 24.93 29.49 -14.34
N LYS A 366 25.17 29.11 -15.60
CA LYS A 366 26.07 28.02 -15.96
C LYS A 366 27.49 28.26 -15.44
N GLN A 367 28.00 29.49 -15.58
CA GLN A 367 29.33 29.85 -15.08
C GLN A 367 29.40 29.73 -13.55
N GLU A 368 28.42 30.25 -12.81
CA GLU A 368 28.39 30.12 -11.34
C GLU A 368 28.27 28.65 -10.91
N LEU A 369 27.42 27.85 -11.57
CA LEU A 369 27.31 26.42 -11.28
C LEU A 369 28.60 25.66 -11.59
N SER A 370 29.31 26.03 -12.65
CA SER A 370 30.59 25.38 -13.03
C SER A 370 31.72 25.62 -12.02
N LYS A 371 31.60 26.64 -11.17
CA LYS A 371 32.54 26.88 -10.05
C LYS A 371 32.32 25.88 -8.90
N SER A 372 31.09 25.38 -8.74
CA SER A 372 30.72 24.47 -7.64
C SER A 372 30.57 23.01 -8.07
N PHE A 373 30.36 22.75 -9.36
CA PHE A 373 30.13 21.42 -9.92
C PHE A 373 30.94 21.23 -11.21
N SER A 374 31.66 20.11 -11.32
CA SER A 374 32.35 19.74 -12.56
C SER A 374 31.31 19.52 -13.66
N MET A 375 31.34 20.29 -14.75
CA MET A 375 30.20 20.31 -15.67
C MET A 375 30.64 20.62 -17.13
N LYS A 376 30.32 19.73 -18.09
CA LYS A 376 30.35 19.91 -19.58
C LYS A 376 29.05 20.42 -20.28
N ASP A 377 29.08 21.61 -20.90
CA ASP A 377 27.94 22.21 -21.64
C ASP A 377 27.61 21.49 -22.95
N LEU A 378 26.42 20.88 -23.04
CA LEU A 378 25.92 20.24 -24.26
C LEU A 378 25.19 21.21 -25.22
N GLY A 379 25.15 22.51 -24.91
CA GLY A 379 24.55 23.53 -25.76
C GLY A 379 23.02 23.49 -25.73
N SER A 380 22.34 23.83 -26.83
CA SER A 380 20.87 23.80 -26.87
C SER A 380 20.37 22.39 -26.61
N GLY A 381 19.54 22.21 -25.59
CA GLY A 381 18.96 20.92 -25.22
C GLY A 381 18.03 20.39 -26.31
N LYS A 382 18.54 19.39 -27.02
CA LYS A 382 17.83 18.64 -28.06
C LYS A 382 17.25 17.32 -27.53
N GLN A 383 17.66 16.92 -26.32
CA GLN A 383 17.28 15.66 -25.69
C GLN A 383 17.40 15.79 -24.17
N ILE A 384 16.54 15.11 -23.42
CA ILE A 384 16.60 14.92 -21.96
C ILE A 384 15.94 13.58 -21.61
N LEU A 385 16.58 12.72 -20.83
CA LEU A 385 16.03 11.39 -20.47
C LEU A 385 15.54 10.55 -21.66
N ASP A 386 16.29 10.54 -22.75
CA ASP A 386 15.91 9.88 -24.01
C ASP A 386 14.63 10.41 -24.70
N MET A 387 14.07 11.52 -24.22
CA MET A 387 13.03 12.27 -24.92
C MET A 387 13.66 13.33 -25.82
N GLN A 388 13.29 13.34 -27.09
CA GLN A 388 13.74 14.34 -28.05
C GLN A 388 12.95 15.64 -27.86
N ILE A 389 13.67 16.76 -27.78
CA ILE A 389 13.10 18.10 -27.65
C ILE A 389 13.24 18.83 -28.99
N VAL A 390 12.12 19.26 -29.56
CA VAL A 390 12.09 20.11 -30.75
C VAL A 390 11.45 21.45 -30.39
N CYS A 391 12.26 22.48 -30.34
CA CYS A 391 11.81 23.85 -30.09
C CYS A 391 11.65 24.60 -31.42
N ASP A 392 10.43 24.81 -31.88
CA ASP A 392 10.17 25.71 -33.00
C ASP A 392 9.89 27.13 -32.47
N ARG A 393 10.92 27.97 -32.57
CA ARG A 393 10.86 29.36 -32.09
C ARG A 393 10.00 30.27 -32.96
N LYS A 394 9.78 29.93 -34.23
CA LYS A 394 8.97 30.75 -35.16
C LYS A 394 7.48 30.57 -34.86
N SER A 395 7.05 29.33 -34.64
CA SER A 395 5.66 29.02 -34.26
C SER A 395 5.39 29.07 -32.76
N LYS A 396 6.43 29.33 -31.94
CA LYS A 396 6.39 29.28 -30.46
C LYS A 396 5.87 27.93 -29.92
N LYS A 397 6.22 26.83 -30.59
CA LYS A 397 5.81 25.47 -30.21
C LYS A 397 7.00 24.67 -29.68
N LEU A 398 6.75 23.92 -28.61
CA LEU A 398 7.63 22.87 -28.12
C LEU A 398 7.02 21.52 -28.46
N TRP A 399 7.84 20.63 -28.98
CA TRP A 399 7.47 19.23 -29.15
C TRP A 399 8.42 18.36 -28.33
N LEU A 400 7.85 17.38 -27.66
CA LEU A 400 8.58 16.30 -27.00
C LEU A 400 8.21 15.00 -27.71
N SER A 401 9.22 14.26 -28.15
CA SER A 401 9.02 12.98 -28.82
C SER A 401 9.73 11.85 -28.08
N GLN A 402 8.98 10.76 -27.84
CA GLN A 402 9.49 9.49 -27.35
C GLN A 402 9.56 8.42 -28.46
N GLU A 403 9.43 8.81 -29.72
CA GLU A 403 9.44 7.91 -30.89
C GLU A 403 10.63 6.93 -30.89
N LYS A 404 11.82 7.42 -30.53
CA LYS A 404 13.03 6.57 -30.41
C LYS A 404 12.88 5.49 -29.34
N TYR A 405 12.26 5.80 -28.20
CA TYR A 405 12.01 4.83 -27.14
C TYR A 405 10.99 3.79 -27.61
N ILE A 406 9.90 4.23 -28.26
CA ILE A 406 8.87 3.33 -28.81
C ILE A 406 9.48 2.35 -29.80
N HIS A 407 10.32 2.83 -30.74
CA HIS A 407 11.01 1.93 -31.67
C HIS A 407 11.97 0.96 -30.99
N LYS A 408 12.64 1.37 -29.90
CA LYS A 408 13.49 0.47 -29.10
C LYS A 408 12.67 -0.64 -28.43
N VAL A 409 11.48 -0.31 -27.92
CA VAL A 409 10.53 -1.29 -27.35
C VAL A 409 10.02 -2.24 -28.45
N LEU A 410 9.57 -1.71 -29.58
CA LEU A 410 9.07 -2.53 -30.70
C LEU A 410 10.13 -3.51 -31.20
N ARG A 411 11.39 -3.08 -31.37
CA ARG A 411 12.49 -3.98 -31.74
C ARG A 411 12.78 -5.04 -30.68
N ARG A 412 12.74 -4.68 -29.39
CA ARG A 412 12.96 -5.61 -28.28
C ARG A 412 11.94 -6.76 -28.29
N PHE A 413 10.71 -6.49 -28.71
CA PHE A 413 9.64 -7.48 -28.80
C PHE A 413 9.41 -7.99 -30.24
N ASN A 414 10.30 -7.68 -31.18
CA ASN A 414 10.22 -8.12 -32.58
C ASN A 414 8.92 -7.69 -33.30
N MET A 415 8.41 -6.49 -32.96
CA MET A 415 7.18 -5.89 -33.48
C MET A 415 7.44 -4.67 -34.38
N ASP A 416 8.67 -4.51 -34.89
CA ASP A 416 9.06 -3.37 -35.73
C ASP A 416 8.28 -3.27 -37.05
N LYS A 417 7.67 -4.37 -37.50
CA LYS A 417 6.83 -4.46 -38.70
C LYS A 417 5.32 -4.49 -38.40
N ALA A 418 4.91 -4.29 -37.15
CA ALA A 418 3.51 -4.32 -36.76
C ALA A 418 2.72 -3.18 -37.45
N LYS A 419 1.52 -3.49 -37.97
CA LYS A 419 0.64 -2.48 -38.55
C LYS A 419 0.10 -1.56 -37.45
N VAL A 420 0.21 -0.26 -37.68
CA VAL A 420 -0.37 0.76 -36.78
C VAL A 420 -1.89 0.65 -36.83
N VAL A 421 -2.52 0.50 -35.67
CA VAL A 421 -3.98 0.47 -35.49
C VAL A 421 -4.36 1.49 -34.43
N SER A 422 -5.48 2.20 -34.62
CA SER A 422 -5.94 3.26 -33.71
C SER A 422 -6.47 2.73 -32.38
N THR A 423 -6.88 1.45 -32.34
CA THR A 423 -7.32 0.78 -31.11
C THR A 423 -6.58 -0.55 -30.95
N PRO A 424 -6.14 -0.92 -29.72
CA PRO A 424 -5.44 -2.19 -29.48
C PRO A 424 -6.27 -3.43 -29.81
N LEU A 425 -7.59 -3.29 -29.85
CA LEU A 425 -8.54 -4.33 -30.23
C LEU A 425 -9.64 -3.69 -31.09
N ALA A 426 -10.06 -4.35 -32.18
CA ALA A 426 -11.17 -3.85 -32.99
C ALA A 426 -12.51 -4.10 -32.27
N MET A 427 -13.43 -3.14 -32.34
CA MET A 427 -14.70 -3.13 -31.58
C MET A 427 -15.60 -4.37 -31.80
N HIS A 428 -15.36 -5.12 -32.88
CA HIS A 428 -16.11 -6.32 -33.24
C HIS A 428 -15.52 -7.62 -32.67
N PHE A 429 -14.36 -7.59 -32.01
CA PHE A 429 -13.80 -8.78 -31.36
C PHE A 429 -14.54 -9.10 -30.06
N LYS A 430 -15.28 -10.21 -30.06
CA LYS A 430 -15.82 -10.82 -28.83
C LYS A 430 -14.82 -11.84 -28.30
N LEU A 431 -14.21 -11.53 -27.16
CA LEU A 431 -13.36 -12.49 -26.45
C LEU A 431 -14.23 -13.62 -25.92
N SER A 432 -13.78 -14.88 -26.08
CA SER A 432 -14.50 -16.06 -25.60
C SER A 432 -13.58 -17.04 -24.88
N MET A 433 -14.16 -17.91 -24.05
CA MET A 433 -13.44 -18.95 -23.31
C MET A 433 -12.67 -19.92 -24.22
N LYS A 434 -13.00 -19.99 -25.51
CA LYS A 434 -12.27 -20.79 -26.51
C LYS A 434 -10.90 -20.22 -26.89
N GLN A 435 -10.60 -19.00 -26.47
CA GLN A 435 -9.30 -18.32 -26.71
C GLN A 435 -8.37 -18.42 -25.48
N TYR A 436 -8.77 -19.18 -24.46
CA TYR A 436 -7.90 -19.55 -23.35
C TYR A 436 -7.01 -20.72 -23.77
N PRO A 437 -5.72 -20.76 -23.37
CA PRO A 437 -4.83 -21.86 -23.70
C PRO A 437 -5.43 -23.18 -23.22
N SER A 438 -5.55 -24.14 -24.13
CA SER A 438 -6.25 -25.40 -23.90
C SER A 438 -5.30 -26.58 -23.70
N SER A 439 -4.01 -26.39 -24.01
CA SER A 439 -2.95 -27.39 -23.85
C SER A 439 -1.79 -26.86 -22.99
N ASP A 440 -1.04 -27.78 -22.38
CA ASP A 440 0.13 -27.43 -21.56
C ASP A 440 1.23 -26.75 -22.38
N ASP A 441 1.36 -27.08 -23.67
CA ASP A 441 2.29 -26.44 -24.60
C ASP A 441 1.91 -24.97 -24.88
N GLU A 442 0.61 -24.66 -25.04
CA GLU A 442 0.13 -23.29 -25.19
C GLU A 442 0.33 -22.47 -23.91
N VAL A 443 0.17 -23.08 -22.73
CA VAL A 443 0.44 -22.44 -21.44
C VAL A 443 1.94 -22.14 -21.28
N GLU A 444 2.82 -23.05 -21.68
CA GLU A 444 4.28 -22.85 -21.70
C GLU A 444 4.69 -21.73 -22.67
N ASP A 445 4.13 -21.69 -23.87
CA ASP A 445 4.44 -20.65 -24.85
C ASP A 445 3.89 -19.28 -24.44
N MET A 446 2.69 -19.21 -23.85
CA MET A 446 2.14 -17.96 -23.29
C MET A 446 2.93 -17.45 -22.07
N LYS A 447 3.63 -18.31 -21.33
CA LYS A 447 4.58 -17.88 -20.27
C LYS A 447 5.82 -17.21 -20.85
N LYS A 448 6.26 -17.57 -22.06
CA LYS A 448 7.44 -16.98 -22.72
C LYS A 448 7.20 -15.56 -23.20
N VAL A 449 5.94 -15.20 -23.50
CA VAL A 449 5.54 -13.84 -23.93
C VAL A 449 4.54 -13.24 -22.95
N SER A 450 5.05 -12.53 -21.95
CA SER A 450 4.18 -11.73 -21.07
C SER A 450 3.51 -10.61 -21.87
N TYR A 451 2.27 -10.84 -22.30
CA TYR A 451 1.42 -9.82 -22.93
C TYR A 451 1.34 -8.56 -22.04
N ALA A 452 1.30 -8.72 -20.71
CA ALA A 452 1.37 -7.62 -19.74
C ALA A 452 2.69 -6.83 -19.79
N SER A 453 3.79 -7.43 -20.27
CA SER A 453 5.07 -6.76 -20.49
C SER A 453 5.16 -6.07 -21.86
N ALA A 454 4.37 -6.50 -22.84
CA ALA A 454 4.28 -5.89 -24.16
C ALA A 454 3.27 -4.71 -24.20
N VAL A 455 2.14 -4.82 -23.49
CA VAL A 455 1.08 -3.80 -23.52
C VAL A 455 1.09 -2.89 -22.28
N GLY A 456 1.95 -3.18 -21.29
CA GLY A 456 1.76 -2.66 -19.94
C GLY A 456 0.41 -3.13 -19.38
N LYS A 457 0.16 -3.02 -18.08
CA LYS A 457 -1.23 -3.07 -17.62
C LYS A 457 -1.93 -1.84 -18.26
N PRO A 458 -2.95 -1.97 -19.11
CA PRO A 458 -3.62 -0.81 -19.69
C PRO A 458 -4.46 -0.16 -18.58
N ILE A 459 -3.80 0.69 -17.81
CA ILE A 459 -4.43 1.52 -16.79
C ILE A 459 -4.70 2.87 -17.44
N LEU A 460 -5.98 3.23 -17.51
CA LEU A 460 -6.42 4.59 -17.79
C LEU A 460 -6.53 5.32 -16.44
N CYS A 461 -5.74 6.36 -16.22
CA CYS A 461 -5.78 7.18 -15.00
C CYS A 461 -6.16 8.62 -15.35
N GLY A 462 -7.12 9.20 -14.64
CA GLY A 462 -7.42 10.63 -14.69
C GLY A 462 -6.85 11.35 -13.47
N TYR A 463 -6.21 12.49 -13.70
CA TYR A 463 -5.75 13.44 -12.68
C TYR A 463 -6.44 14.78 -12.93
N THR A 464 -6.86 15.46 -11.87
CA THR A 464 -7.59 16.73 -11.96
C THR A 464 -7.08 17.68 -10.89
N ASP A 465 -7.17 18.97 -11.18
CA ASP A 465 -6.79 20.05 -10.25
C ASP A 465 -7.53 21.33 -10.62
N SER A 466 -7.66 22.27 -9.68
CA SER A 466 -8.24 23.58 -9.93
C SER A 466 -7.51 24.71 -9.21
N ASP A 467 -7.46 25.88 -9.84
CA ASP A 467 -6.92 27.12 -9.28
C ASP A 467 -8.07 28.10 -9.08
N MET A 468 -8.58 28.19 -7.83
CA MET A 468 -9.76 29.00 -7.50
C MET A 468 -9.50 30.50 -7.65
N ALA A 469 -10.35 31.18 -8.41
CA ALA A 469 -10.27 32.63 -8.64
C ALA A 469 -8.89 33.13 -9.14
N GLY A 470 -8.12 32.27 -9.80
CA GLY A 470 -6.79 32.60 -10.31
C GLY A 470 -6.80 33.66 -11.42
N ASP A 471 -7.93 33.90 -12.08
CA ASP A 471 -8.07 35.01 -13.04
C ASP A 471 -8.49 36.32 -12.36
N VAL A 472 -7.54 37.25 -12.28
CA VAL A 472 -7.68 38.59 -11.69
C VAL A 472 -8.76 39.43 -12.37
N ASN A 473 -9.09 39.15 -13.64
CA ASN A 473 -10.05 39.97 -14.40
C ASN A 473 -11.49 39.45 -14.37
N THR A 474 -11.72 38.15 -14.19
CA THR A 474 -13.07 37.55 -14.31
C THR A 474 -13.52 36.69 -13.11
N PRO A 475 -12.94 36.90 -11.92
CA PRO A 475 -12.87 35.98 -10.76
C PRO A 475 -12.99 34.47 -11.03
N LYS A 476 -12.72 34.01 -12.25
CA LYS A 476 -12.96 32.63 -12.67
C LYS A 476 -11.79 31.78 -12.24
N SER A 477 -12.11 30.58 -11.81
CA SER A 477 -11.11 29.56 -11.50
C SER A 477 -10.57 28.95 -12.79
N THR A 478 -9.34 28.44 -12.76
CA THR A 478 -8.79 27.63 -13.86
C THR A 478 -8.93 26.17 -13.49
N LEU A 479 -9.48 25.33 -14.38
CA LEU A 479 -9.48 23.88 -14.21
C LEU A 479 -8.35 23.25 -15.02
N GLY A 480 -7.85 22.10 -14.55
CA GLY A 480 -6.90 21.26 -15.26
C GLY A 480 -7.25 19.79 -15.13
N TYR A 481 -7.06 19.02 -16.21
CA TYR A 481 -7.05 17.57 -16.15
C TYR A 481 -5.97 16.96 -17.04
N LEU A 482 -5.54 15.75 -16.66
CA LEU A 482 -4.60 14.91 -17.39
C LEU A 482 -5.10 13.46 -17.33
N ILE A 483 -5.35 12.88 -18.49
CA ILE A 483 -5.71 11.48 -18.66
C ILE A 483 -4.50 10.76 -19.23
N THR A 484 -4.09 9.69 -18.57
CA THR A 484 -3.00 8.83 -19.01
C THR A 484 -3.53 7.44 -19.33
N PHE A 485 -3.04 6.84 -20.41
CA PHE A 485 -3.26 5.45 -20.77
C PHE A 485 -1.91 4.74 -20.77
N THR A 486 -1.78 3.62 -20.06
CA THR A 486 -0.51 2.88 -19.95
C THR A 486 0.67 3.75 -19.46
N GLY A 487 0.37 4.79 -18.66
CA GLY A 487 1.36 5.75 -18.16
C GLY A 487 1.73 6.87 -19.15
N GLY A 488 1.27 6.82 -20.40
CA GLY A 488 1.42 7.90 -21.37
C GLY A 488 0.23 8.86 -21.32
N ALA A 489 0.48 10.18 -21.36
CA ALA A 489 -0.59 11.17 -21.48
C ALA A 489 -1.33 11.00 -22.82
N VAL A 490 -2.65 10.84 -22.78
CA VAL A 490 -3.50 10.67 -23.97
C VAL A 490 -4.49 11.81 -24.18
N SER A 491 -4.95 12.45 -23.11
CA SER A 491 -5.74 13.68 -23.19
C SER A 491 -5.41 14.59 -22.02
N TRP A 492 -5.40 15.89 -22.23
CA TRP A 492 -5.18 16.87 -21.17
C TRP A 492 -5.80 18.19 -21.57
N GLN A 493 -6.23 18.96 -20.58
CA GLN A 493 -6.75 20.30 -20.81
C GLN A 493 -6.48 21.18 -19.60
N SER A 494 -6.22 22.46 -19.86
CA SER A 494 -6.26 23.50 -18.85
C SER A 494 -7.01 24.70 -19.42
N ARG A 495 -8.05 25.16 -18.73
CA ARG A 495 -8.89 26.28 -19.19
C ARG A 495 -9.62 26.97 -18.04
N LEU A 496 -10.07 28.20 -18.27
CA LEU A 496 -10.94 28.91 -17.34
C LEU A 496 -12.31 28.21 -17.22
N GLN A 497 -12.82 28.15 -16.00
CA GLN A 497 -14.16 27.66 -15.69
C GLN A 497 -15.22 28.58 -16.31
N LYS A 498 -16.36 28.00 -16.70
CA LYS A 498 -17.44 28.75 -17.35
C LYS A 498 -18.19 29.65 -16.37
N CYS A 499 -18.31 29.21 -15.12
CA CYS A 499 -18.90 29.95 -13.99
C CYS A 499 -17.82 30.36 -12.98
N ILE A 500 -18.17 31.29 -12.10
CA ILE A 500 -17.37 31.68 -10.95
C ILE A 500 -17.71 30.70 -9.83
N ALA A 501 -16.72 29.93 -9.36
CA ALA A 501 -16.89 29.04 -8.22
C ALA A 501 -16.90 29.85 -6.92
N LEU A 502 -17.77 29.48 -5.98
CA LEU A 502 -17.94 30.14 -4.68
C LEU A 502 -17.02 29.54 -3.60
N SER A 503 -16.37 28.41 -3.89
CA SER A 503 -15.40 27.75 -3.00
C SER A 503 -14.34 26.98 -3.78
N THR A 504 -13.23 26.64 -3.10
CA THR A 504 -12.19 25.77 -3.67
C THR A 504 -12.74 24.39 -3.98
N THR A 505 -13.61 23.86 -3.12
CA THR A 505 -14.29 22.57 -3.34
C THR A 505 -15.16 22.59 -4.59
N GLU A 506 -15.89 23.68 -4.84
CA GLU A 506 -16.69 23.81 -6.05
C GLU A 506 -15.81 23.89 -7.31
N ALA A 507 -14.69 24.61 -7.23
CA ALA A 507 -13.73 24.68 -8.34
C ALA A 507 -13.13 23.30 -8.66
N GLU A 508 -12.75 22.51 -7.63
CA GLU A 508 -12.25 21.14 -7.79
C GLU A 508 -13.32 20.23 -8.40
N LEU A 509 -14.56 20.33 -7.92
CA LEU A 509 -15.67 19.51 -8.42
C LEU A 509 -15.94 19.79 -9.91
N ILE A 510 -15.89 21.05 -10.34
CA ILE A 510 -16.03 21.42 -11.75
C ILE A 510 -14.88 20.83 -12.59
N ALA A 511 -13.64 20.83 -12.08
CA ALA A 511 -12.49 20.22 -12.76
C ALA A 511 -12.65 18.70 -12.92
N VAL A 512 -13.10 18.03 -11.85
CA VAL A 512 -13.39 16.58 -11.86
C VAL A 512 -14.47 16.23 -12.88
N ILE A 513 -15.57 16.99 -12.90
CA ILE A 513 -16.68 16.75 -13.85
C ILE A 513 -16.20 16.84 -15.30
N GLU A 514 -15.38 17.83 -15.63
CA GLU A 514 -14.87 18.01 -16.99
C GLU A 514 -13.88 16.90 -17.38
N ALA A 515 -13.06 16.41 -16.44
CA ALA A 515 -12.21 15.25 -16.69
C ALA A 515 -13.01 13.96 -16.86
N CYS A 516 -14.08 13.76 -16.08
CA CYS A 516 -14.97 12.62 -16.23
C CYS A 516 -15.70 12.62 -17.58
N LYS A 517 -16.08 13.78 -18.11
CA LYS A 517 -16.67 13.90 -19.46
C LYS A 517 -15.70 13.51 -20.57
N GLU A 518 -14.41 13.72 -20.37
CA GLU A 518 -13.37 13.34 -21.32
C GLU A 518 -12.98 11.85 -21.20
N LEU A 519 -13.18 11.26 -20.01
CA LEU A 519 -12.93 9.83 -19.74
C LEU A 519 -14.04 8.90 -20.26
N LEU A 520 -15.27 9.40 -20.38
CA LEU A 520 -16.46 8.70 -20.88
C LEU A 520 -16.60 8.88 -22.40
#